data_AF-A0A3D3L7M9-F1
#
_entry.id   AF-A0A3D3L7M9-F1
#
_cell.length_a   1.000
_cell.length_b   1.000
_cell.length_c   1.000
_cell.angle_alpha   90.00
_cell.angle_beta   90.00
_cell.angle_gamma   90.00
#
_symmetry.space_group_name_H-M   'P 1'
#
loop_
_entity.id
_entity.type
_entity.pdbx_description
1 polymer ?
#
loop_
_entity_poly.entity_id
_entity_poly.type
_entity_poly.pdbx_seq_one_letter_code
_entity_poly.pdbx_strand_id
1 'polypeptide(L)'
;MRIKIIFPLGVILFSLNCKKELDIRDFSDDFSFYQSELRIEALILPSQNTAIVRIDRSVPLDEADLYNCEDDDLDWNYYFCNSDSISYESKGECLEACGDESDCILHLYSCKVDEEDCEDCNWPFDTLKTYPTKTECLSDCPGKCLTDDVGEDGMQAYDSNDDGDYDDIGFGGDIAPDDGEGDGIPGCNEPEVDEYDEILPHIHLDSFCTVRITHETGTCNFIFKEDAGIIFEGTENHGVKIDDIRIVSYGAWIPDSTNCDIEFNQFDTEYQFSCECSEESGYGYYGEITSRDTIRRPVIFYSESDEEEVKSCANQPDIYGCLESFHNTDSLYFEENDPSAKIYYASLFESIKYQTVQYIYDESNDRYVYYHGHPDGGTDSGDNFIDNKICLMFEIVVAEKYDEANKFKYDIFTFSPGYENYYFFSILDLSDPERTNLRDQNGNPVMGAFGAMSSRTKYFEVIDTLQSQ
;
A
#
# COMPACT_ATOMS: atom_id res chain seq x y z
N MET A 1 -33.47 -6.07 -64.68
CA MET A 1 -32.97 -7.08 -63.72
C MET A 1 -31.58 -7.53 -64.16
N ARG A 2 -30.54 -7.02 -63.48
CA ARG A 2 -29.22 -7.63 -63.33
C ARG A 2 -28.46 -6.79 -62.30
N ILE A 3 -28.40 -7.34 -61.10
CA ILE A 3 -27.66 -6.86 -59.94
C ILE A 3 -26.17 -6.95 -60.28
N LYS A 4 -25.40 -5.89 -60.02
CA LYS A 4 -23.95 -5.98 -59.88
C LYS A 4 -23.59 -5.49 -58.49
N ILE A 5 -23.12 -6.47 -57.72
CA ILE A 5 -22.65 -6.39 -56.34
C ILE A 5 -21.42 -5.49 -56.31
N ILE A 6 -21.46 -4.43 -55.52
CA ILE A 6 -20.28 -3.69 -55.09
C ILE A 6 -19.78 -4.45 -53.85
N PHE A 7 -18.71 -5.23 -54.03
CA PHE A 7 -18.00 -5.85 -52.92
C PHE A 7 -17.29 -4.75 -52.12
N PRO A 8 -17.47 -4.65 -50.78
CA PRO A 8 -16.82 -3.61 -50.01
C PRO A 8 -15.35 -3.98 -49.82
N LEU A 9 -14.47 -3.13 -50.35
CA LEU A 9 -13.02 -3.17 -50.13
C LEU A 9 -12.64 -2.82 -48.66
N GLY A 10 -13.63 -2.68 -47.76
CA GLY A 10 -13.47 -2.23 -46.37
C GLY A 10 -13.36 -3.34 -45.33
N VAL A 11 -13.49 -4.62 -45.70
CA VAL A 11 -13.45 -5.75 -44.74
C VAL A 11 -12.07 -6.42 -44.65
N ILE A 12 -11.16 -6.17 -45.59
CA ILE A 12 -9.84 -6.84 -45.63
C ILE A 12 -8.78 -6.11 -44.77
N LEU A 13 -9.05 -4.89 -44.29
CA LEU A 13 -8.10 -4.12 -43.48
C LEU A 13 -8.24 -4.30 -41.96
N PHE A 14 -9.24 -5.06 -41.47
CA PHE A 14 -9.42 -5.32 -40.04
C PHE A 14 -8.95 -6.71 -39.58
N SER A 15 -8.43 -7.55 -40.49
CA SER A 15 -8.00 -8.92 -40.21
C SER A 15 -6.47 -9.11 -40.21
N LEU A 16 -5.69 -8.04 -40.01
CA LEU A 16 -4.23 -8.09 -39.89
C LEU A 16 -3.74 -7.39 -38.62
N ASN A 17 -4.45 -7.57 -37.50
CA ASN A 17 -3.85 -7.35 -36.19
C ASN A 17 -2.90 -8.53 -35.92
N CYS A 18 -1.65 -8.41 -36.38
CA CYS A 18 -0.56 -9.25 -35.90
C CYS A 18 -0.42 -8.94 -34.40
N LYS A 19 -1.02 -9.76 -33.54
CA LYS A 19 -0.59 -9.86 -32.16
C LYS A 19 0.68 -10.72 -32.19
N LYS A 20 1.83 -10.12 -31.85
CA LYS A 20 3.05 -10.86 -31.56
C LYS A 20 3.09 -10.98 -30.04
N GLU A 21 3.06 -12.20 -29.54
CA GLU A 21 3.44 -12.49 -28.16
C GLU A 21 4.88 -12.02 -27.97
N LEU A 22 5.08 -11.10 -27.02
CA LEU A 22 6.40 -10.63 -26.67
C LEU A 22 6.97 -11.63 -25.67
N ASP A 23 7.91 -12.43 -26.13
CA ASP A 23 8.73 -13.24 -25.23
C ASP A 23 9.68 -12.28 -24.51
N ILE A 24 9.62 -12.22 -23.18
CA ILE A 24 10.47 -11.32 -22.38
C ILE A 24 11.95 -11.61 -22.60
N ARG A 25 12.29 -12.83 -23.03
CA ARG A 25 13.65 -13.24 -23.39
C ARG A 25 14.15 -12.58 -24.68
N ASP A 26 13.28 -12.08 -25.56
CA ASP A 26 13.69 -11.26 -26.71
C ASP A 26 14.42 -9.97 -26.25
N PHE A 27 14.27 -9.58 -24.97
CA PHE A 27 14.94 -8.44 -24.34
C PHE A 27 16.11 -8.85 -23.42
N SER A 28 16.44 -10.15 -23.29
CA SER A 28 17.49 -10.60 -22.37
C SER A 28 18.85 -9.96 -22.67
N ASP A 29 19.13 -9.70 -23.95
CA ASP A 29 20.35 -9.02 -24.39
C ASP A 29 20.41 -7.55 -23.94
N ASP A 30 19.25 -6.88 -23.80
CA ASP A 30 19.15 -5.49 -23.33
C ASP A 30 19.50 -5.36 -21.83
N PHE A 31 19.36 -6.45 -21.06
CA PHE A 31 19.63 -6.50 -19.62
C PHE A 31 20.85 -7.35 -19.25
N SER A 32 21.52 -7.97 -20.21
CA SER A 32 22.71 -8.83 -20.01
C SER A 32 23.89 -8.16 -19.29
N PHE A 33 23.89 -6.83 -19.19
CA PHE A 33 24.88 -6.02 -18.48
C PHE A 33 24.30 -5.20 -17.33
N TYR A 34 23.08 -5.51 -16.91
CA TYR A 34 22.45 -4.84 -15.79
C TYR A 34 23.30 -4.98 -14.52
N GLN A 35 23.46 -3.88 -13.80
CA GLN A 35 24.08 -3.85 -12.49
C GLN A 35 23.02 -3.37 -11.51
N SER A 36 22.85 -4.11 -10.42
CA SER A 36 21.98 -3.69 -9.34
C SER A 36 22.45 -2.34 -8.76
N GLU A 37 21.49 -1.46 -8.49
CA GLU A 37 21.69 -0.11 -7.97
C GLU A 37 20.97 0.03 -6.63
N LEU A 38 21.49 0.93 -5.77
CA LEU A 38 20.84 1.25 -4.50
C LEU A 38 19.89 2.44 -4.62
N ARG A 39 18.71 2.29 -3.99
CA ARG A 39 17.78 3.37 -3.68
C ARG A 39 17.71 3.53 -2.17
N ILE A 40 17.98 4.74 -1.68
CA ILE A 40 17.92 5.06 -0.25
C ILE A 40 16.83 6.09 -0.01
N GLU A 41 15.87 5.76 0.84
CA GLU A 41 14.84 6.67 1.31
C GLU A 41 14.89 6.77 2.83
N ALA A 42 15.31 7.93 3.34
CA ALA A 42 15.35 8.22 4.76
C ALA A 42 14.28 9.25 5.11
N LEU A 43 13.27 8.83 5.87
CA LEU A 43 12.13 9.66 6.25
C LEU A 43 12.07 9.85 7.76
N ILE A 44 12.12 11.11 8.19
CA ILE A 44 11.85 11.50 9.57
C ILE A 44 10.35 11.73 9.75
N LEU A 45 9.78 11.22 10.85
CA LEU A 45 8.38 11.36 11.23
C LEU A 45 8.29 12.11 12.59
N PRO A 46 8.32 13.46 12.57
CA PRO A 46 8.43 14.26 13.79
C PRO A 46 7.27 14.11 14.76
N SER A 47 6.05 13.88 14.27
CA SER A 47 4.86 13.69 15.10
C SER A 47 4.93 12.42 15.95
N GLN A 48 5.65 11.40 15.48
CA GLN A 48 5.91 10.15 16.19
C GLN A 48 7.29 10.13 16.87
N ASN A 49 8.06 11.22 16.73
CA ASN A 49 9.44 11.32 17.21
C ASN A 49 10.33 10.14 16.79
N THR A 50 10.19 9.73 15.53
CA THR A 50 10.93 8.60 14.97
C THR A 50 11.40 8.90 13.55
N ALA A 51 12.10 7.95 12.96
CA ALA A 51 12.46 7.94 11.55
C ALA A 51 12.45 6.49 11.04
N ILE A 52 12.37 6.34 9.72
CA ILE A 52 12.49 5.06 9.04
C ILE A 52 13.40 5.25 7.83
N VAL A 53 14.28 4.29 7.57
CA VAL A 53 15.17 4.31 6.42
C VAL A 53 15.01 3.01 5.64
N ARG A 54 14.68 3.13 4.37
CA ARG A 54 14.70 2.04 3.40
C ARG A 54 15.97 2.13 2.57
N ILE A 55 16.64 0.99 2.43
CA ILE A 55 17.78 0.81 1.55
C ILE A 55 17.43 -0.35 0.66
N ASP A 56 17.05 -0.04 -0.56
CA ASP A 56 16.53 -1.01 -1.50
C ASP A 56 17.59 -1.21 -2.58
N ARG A 57 17.73 -2.44 -3.05
CA ARG A 57 18.50 -2.77 -4.24
C ARG A 57 17.56 -3.12 -5.37
N SER A 58 17.93 -2.73 -6.57
CA SER A 58 17.18 -3.08 -7.76
C SER A 58 17.56 -4.47 -8.26
N VAL A 59 16.58 -5.32 -8.49
CA VAL A 59 16.75 -6.74 -8.81
C VAL A 59 16.11 -7.03 -10.17
N PRO A 60 16.74 -7.84 -11.03
CA PRO A 60 16.04 -8.34 -12.21
C PRO A 60 14.91 -9.28 -11.74
N LEU A 61 13.73 -9.13 -12.34
CA LEU A 61 12.66 -10.12 -12.20
C LEU A 61 12.84 -11.12 -13.32
N ASP A 62 13.40 -12.29 -13.01
CA ASP A 62 13.54 -13.41 -13.92
C ASP A 62 13.35 -14.76 -13.20
N GLU A 63 13.25 -15.83 -14.02
CA GLU A 63 13.09 -17.24 -13.60
C GLU A 63 14.15 -17.75 -12.61
N ALA A 64 15.25 -17.02 -12.40
CA ALA A 64 16.39 -17.49 -11.61
C ALA A 64 16.54 -16.79 -10.25
N ASP A 65 16.03 -15.57 -10.11
CA ASP A 65 16.24 -14.75 -8.89
C ASP A 65 15.00 -14.61 -8.01
N LEU A 66 13.82 -14.27 -8.59
CA LEU A 66 12.63 -13.86 -7.81
C LEU A 66 11.29 -14.31 -8.35
N TYR A 67 11.22 -14.74 -9.60
CA TYR A 67 9.99 -15.24 -10.18
C TYR A 67 10.22 -16.72 -10.45
N ASN A 68 10.00 -17.59 -9.46
CA ASN A 68 10.30 -19.02 -9.62
C ASN A 68 9.05 -19.84 -9.99
N CYS A 69 7.87 -19.21 -10.03
CA CYS A 69 6.57 -19.85 -10.22
C CYS A 69 6.25 -20.91 -9.15
N GLU A 70 6.80 -20.78 -7.95
CA GLU A 70 6.51 -21.65 -6.82
C GLU A 70 6.02 -20.76 -5.68
N ASP A 71 4.84 -21.07 -5.14
CA ASP A 71 4.35 -20.53 -3.86
C ASP A 71 5.36 -20.94 -2.76
N ASP A 72 6.24 -20.00 -2.38
CA ASP A 72 7.42 -20.25 -1.56
C ASP A 72 7.07 -20.27 -0.06
N ASP A 73 5.98 -19.62 0.33
CA ASP A 73 5.53 -19.52 1.73
C ASP A 73 4.30 -20.39 2.09
N LEU A 74 3.66 -20.98 1.06
CA LEU A 74 2.56 -21.93 1.13
C LEU A 74 1.28 -21.35 1.75
N ASP A 75 1.00 -20.08 1.49
CA ASP A 75 -0.17 -19.37 2.01
C ASP A 75 -1.41 -19.42 1.07
N TRP A 76 -1.23 -19.87 -0.17
CA TRP A 76 -2.31 -19.98 -1.17
C TRP A 76 -3.19 -21.22 -1.03
N ASN A 77 -2.78 -22.15 -0.18
CA ASN A 77 -3.48 -23.42 -0.03
C ASN A 77 -4.13 -23.56 1.33
N TYR A 78 -5.27 -24.24 1.38
CA TYR A 78 -5.94 -24.52 2.63
C TYR A 78 -5.24 -25.63 3.43
N TYR A 79 -5.32 -25.54 4.75
CA TYR A 79 -4.79 -26.56 5.65
C TYR A 79 -5.85 -27.08 6.60
N PHE A 80 -5.84 -28.38 6.84
CA PHE A 80 -6.65 -29.00 7.88
C PHE A 80 -5.75 -29.50 8.99
N CYS A 81 -6.07 -29.09 10.21
CA CYS A 81 -5.39 -29.56 11.38
C CYS A 81 -6.06 -30.81 11.96
N ASN A 82 -5.30 -31.90 11.97
CA ASN A 82 -5.80 -33.18 12.48
C ASN A 82 -6.03 -33.18 14.01
N SER A 83 -5.32 -32.31 14.74
CA SER A 83 -5.33 -32.28 16.21
C SER A 83 -6.57 -31.61 16.81
N ASP A 84 -7.06 -30.52 16.21
CA ASP A 84 -8.24 -29.78 16.66
C ASP A 84 -9.46 -29.95 15.71
N SER A 85 -9.25 -30.55 14.53
CA SER A 85 -10.23 -30.71 13.47
C SER A 85 -10.76 -29.37 12.91
N ILE A 86 -9.88 -28.38 12.81
CA ILE A 86 -10.16 -27.04 12.27
C ILE A 86 -9.41 -26.85 10.94
N SER A 87 -10.02 -26.09 10.03
CA SER A 87 -9.44 -25.68 8.76
C SER A 87 -8.88 -24.25 8.85
N TYR A 88 -7.78 -23.99 8.16
CA TYR A 88 -7.05 -22.74 8.11
C TYR A 88 -6.81 -22.35 6.65
N GLU A 89 -6.66 -21.06 6.37
CA GLU A 89 -6.48 -20.53 5.01
C GLU A 89 -5.02 -20.59 4.57
N SER A 90 -4.06 -20.66 5.50
CA SER A 90 -2.64 -20.82 5.20
C SER A 90 -1.94 -21.84 6.09
N LYS A 91 -0.73 -22.24 5.69
CA LYS A 91 0.11 -23.14 6.50
C LYS A 91 0.52 -22.48 7.80
N GLY A 92 0.87 -21.20 7.75
CA GLY A 92 1.31 -20.41 8.90
C GLY A 92 0.27 -20.40 10.01
N GLU A 93 -0.98 -20.08 9.67
CA GLU A 93 -2.10 -20.08 10.63
C GLU A 93 -2.31 -21.47 11.27
N CYS A 94 -2.25 -22.52 10.45
CA CYS A 94 -2.37 -23.89 10.95
C CYS A 94 -1.24 -24.21 11.94
N LEU A 95 0.01 -23.83 11.64
CA LEU A 95 1.15 -24.07 12.50
C LEU A 95 1.07 -23.31 13.82
N GLU A 96 0.62 -22.06 13.79
CA GLU A 96 0.43 -21.25 15.00
C GLU A 96 -0.63 -21.85 15.92
N ALA A 97 -1.72 -22.37 15.36
CA ALA A 97 -2.81 -22.95 16.13
C ALA A 97 -2.53 -24.40 16.59
N CYS A 98 -1.93 -25.23 15.73
CA CYS A 98 -1.78 -26.66 15.96
C CYS A 98 -0.40 -27.08 16.48
N GLY A 99 0.63 -26.26 16.23
CA GLY A 99 1.96 -26.39 16.83
C GLY A 99 2.87 -27.50 16.29
N ASP A 100 2.37 -28.39 15.41
CA ASP A 100 3.16 -29.45 14.76
C ASP A 100 2.86 -29.51 13.25
N GLU A 101 3.90 -29.41 12.42
CA GLU A 101 3.82 -29.51 10.96
C GLU A 101 3.15 -30.81 10.49
N SER A 102 3.33 -31.90 11.21
CA SER A 102 2.77 -33.19 10.81
C SER A 102 1.24 -33.27 10.99
N ASP A 103 0.66 -32.35 11.74
CA ASP A 103 -0.78 -32.23 11.92
C ASP A 103 -1.44 -31.27 10.93
N CYS A 104 -0.66 -30.42 10.24
CA CYS A 104 -1.14 -29.51 9.20
C CYS A 104 -1.13 -30.19 7.84
N ILE A 105 -2.30 -30.65 7.41
CA ILE A 105 -2.48 -31.43 6.18
C ILE A 105 -2.99 -30.49 5.08
N LEU A 106 -2.26 -30.45 3.96
CA LEU A 106 -2.65 -29.70 2.76
C LEU A 106 -4.00 -30.21 2.21
N HIS A 107 -4.96 -29.29 2.11
CA HIS A 107 -6.27 -29.48 1.52
C HIS A 107 -6.43 -28.50 0.35
N LEU A 108 -6.96 -28.98 -0.77
CA LEU A 108 -7.01 -28.22 -2.02
C LEU A 108 -8.33 -27.48 -2.23
N TYR A 109 -9.39 -27.93 -1.56
CA TYR A 109 -10.72 -27.39 -1.77
C TYR A 109 -11.28 -26.84 -0.48
N SER A 110 -11.84 -25.64 -0.53
CA SER A 110 -12.62 -25.06 0.55
C SER A 110 -14.12 -25.14 0.26
N CYS A 111 -14.88 -25.15 1.33
CA CYS A 111 -16.33 -25.10 1.34
C CYS A 111 -16.76 -24.10 2.40
N LYS A 112 -17.32 -22.99 1.94
CA LYS A 112 -18.05 -22.04 2.77
C LYS A 112 -19.52 -22.12 2.37
N VAL A 113 -20.40 -22.13 3.36
CA VAL A 113 -21.85 -22.25 3.15
C VAL A 113 -22.50 -20.97 3.64
N ASP A 114 -22.98 -20.18 2.69
CA ASP A 114 -23.71 -18.97 2.97
C ASP A 114 -25.17 -19.29 3.36
N GLU A 115 -25.80 -18.38 4.10
CA GLU A 115 -27.18 -18.55 4.59
C GLU A 115 -28.19 -18.72 3.43
N GLU A 116 -27.88 -18.15 2.26
CA GLU A 116 -28.71 -18.24 1.04
C GLU A 116 -28.59 -19.60 0.33
N ASP A 117 -27.45 -20.28 0.45
CA ASP A 117 -27.18 -21.55 -0.23
C ASP A 117 -27.83 -22.74 0.48
N CYS A 118 -28.37 -22.54 1.69
CA CYS A 118 -28.79 -23.66 2.50
C CYS A 118 -29.89 -23.36 3.54
N GLU A 119 -31.13 -23.23 3.08
CA GLU A 119 -32.31 -22.97 3.94
C GLU A 119 -32.63 -24.11 4.96
N ASP A 120 -32.07 -25.31 4.80
CA ASP A 120 -32.46 -26.51 5.56
C ASP A 120 -31.28 -27.39 6.05
N CYS A 121 -30.01 -26.97 5.90
CA CYS A 121 -28.89 -27.78 6.43
C CYS A 121 -28.58 -27.49 7.90
N ASN A 122 -28.29 -28.58 8.61
CA ASN A 122 -27.81 -28.56 9.98
C ASN A 122 -26.28 -28.37 10.02
N TRP A 123 -25.77 -27.38 9.26
CA TRP A 123 -24.36 -27.01 9.18
C TRP A 123 -24.16 -25.67 9.92
N PRO A 124 -23.03 -25.46 10.61
CA PRO A 124 -22.73 -24.15 11.16
C PRO A 124 -22.43 -23.19 10.01
N PHE A 125 -23.17 -22.09 9.94
CA PHE A 125 -22.89 -20.99 9.01
C PHE A 125 -21.51 -20.40 9.33
N ASP A 126 -20.77 -20.00 8.29
CA ASP A 126 -19.48 -19.29 8.41
C ASP A 126 -18.29 -20.12 8.96
N THR A 127 -18.39 -21.45 8.96
CA THR A 127 -17.21 -22.32 9.22
C THR A 127 -16.56 -22.77 7.93
N LEU A 128 -15.32 -22.33 7.69
CA LEU A 128 -14.46 -22.89 6.67
C LEU A 128 -14.29 -24.39 6.92
N LYS A 129 -14.58 -25.20 5.89
CA LYS A 129 -14.15 -26.60 5.84
C LYS A 129 -13.37 -26.86 4.58
N THR A 130 -12.33 -27.65 4.71
CA THR A 130 -11.42 -27.91 3.62
C THR A 130 -11.36 -29.41 3.32
N TYR A 131 -11.00 -29.77 2.10
CA TYR A 131 -10.98 -31.14 1.61
C TYR A 131 -9.74 -31.41 0.76
N PRO A 132 -9.18 -32.62 0.80
CA PRO A 132 -7.99 -32.96 0.02
C PRO A 132 -8.31 -33.15 -1.47
N THR A 133 -9.58 -33.36 -1.85
CA THR A 133 -9.96 -33.56 -3.27
C THR A 133 -11.33 -32.96 -3.59
N LYS A 134 -11.53 -32.58 -4.86
CA LYS A 134 -12.82 -32.08 -5.38
C LYS A 134 -13.95 -33.06 -5.12
N THR A 135 -13.68 -34.35 -5.23
CA THR A 135 -14.69 -35.40 -5.06
C THR A 135 -15.17 -35.48 -3.62
N GLU A 136 -14.27 -35.36 -2.65
CA GLU A 136 -14.62 -35.35 -1.23
C GLU A 136 -15.35 -34.05 -0.85
N CYS A 137 -14.93 -32.92 -1.41
CA CYS A 137 -15.67 -31.68 -1.23
C CYS A 137 -17.10 -31.80 -1.76
N LEU A 138 -17.29 -32.21 -3.02
CA LEU A 138 -18.62 -32.30 -3.63
C LEU A 138 -19.55 -33.33 -2.96
N SER A 139 -19.01 -34.31 -2.23
CA SER A 139 -19.84 -35.27 -1.49
C SER A 139 -20.34 -34.74 -0.15
N ASP A 140 -19.55 -33.88 0.49
CA ASP A 140 -19.71 -33.51 1.91
C ASP A 140 -20.00 -32.01 2.12
N CYS A 141 -19.77 -31.18 1.10
CA CYS A 141 -20.06 -29.75 1.06
C CYS A 141 -21.46 -29.51 0.47
N PRO A 142 -22.37 -28.86 1.21
CA PRO A 142 -23.65 -28.44 0.67
C PRO A 142 -23.57 -27.12 -0.14
N GLY A 143 -22.47 -26.38 -0.03
CA GLY A 143 -22.18 -25.15 -0.79
C GLY A 143 -21.32 -25.40 -2.03
N LYS A 144 -20.71 -24.34 -2.56
CA LYS A 144 -19.76 -24.44 -3.68
C LYS A 144 -18.39 -24.89 -3.18
N CYS A 145 -17.81 -25.86 -3.88
CA CYS A 145 -16.42 -26.27 -3.69
C CYS A 145 -15.51 -25.33 -4.46
N LEU A 146 -14.77 -24.51 -3.72
CA LEU A 146 -13.82 -23.56 -4.26
C LEU A 146 -12.41 -24.16 -4.16
N THR A 147 -11.54 -23.72 -5.05
CA THR A 147 -10.11 -24.01 -5.08
C THR A 147 -9.42 -22.71 -5.48
N ASP A 148 -8.26 -22.44 -4.89
CA ASP A 148 -7.52 -21.22 -5.18
C ASP A 148 -6.68 -21.39 -6.46
N ASP A 149 -6.37 -22.63 -6.84
CA ASP A 149 -5.93 -23.04 -8.19
C ASP A 149 -7.01 -22.78 -9.25
N VAL A 150 -6.97 -21.55 -9.80
CA VAL A 150 -7.92 -20.99 -10.77
C VAL A 150 -7.38 -20.91 -12.20
N GLY A 151 -6.17 -21.41 -12.46
CA GLY A 151 -5.55 -21.39 -13.79
C GLY A 151 -4.98 -20.03 -14.24
N GLU A 152 -4.34 -20.02 -15.43
CA GLU A 152 -3.65 -18.85 -16.00
C GLU A 152 -4.56 -17.62 -16.22
N ASP A 153 -5.87 -17.82 -16.38
CA ASP A 153 -6.84 -16.75 -16.61
C ASP A 153 -7.40 -16.12 -15.32
N GLY A 154 -7.03 -16.69 -14.16
CA GLY A 154 -7.43 -16.21 -12.84
C GLY A 154 -8.90 -16.47 -12.52
N MET A 155 -9.59 -17.34 -13.25
CA MET A 155 -11.01 -17.62 -13.07
C MET A 155 -11.27 -19.13 -13.06
N GLN A 156 -11.77 -19.62 -11.92
CA GLN A 156 -12.24 -21.00 -11.81
C GLN A 156 -13.25 -21.35 -12.92
N ALA A 157 -13.00 -22.45 -13.64
CA ALA A 157 -13.91 -22.98 -14.61
C ALA A 157 -15.28 -23.24 -14.00
N TYR A 158 -16.28 -22.93 -14.80
CA TYR A 158 -17.67 -22.96 -14.42
C TYR A 158 -18.46 -23.49 -15.61
N ASP A 159 -18.92 -24.73 -15.48
CA ASP A 159 -19.92 -25.31 -16.38
C ASP A 159 -21.30 -24.97 -15.79
N SER A 160 -22.02 -24.05 -16.45
CA SER A 160 -23.25 -23.50 -15.92
C SER A 160 -24.41 -24.52 -15.87
N ASN A 161 -24.28 -25.63 -16.61
CA ASN A 161 -25.34 -26.61 -16.79
C ASN A 161 -24.90 -28.08 -16.50
N ASP A 162 -23.63 -28.29 -16.14
CA ASP A 162 -22.97 -29.58 -15.84
C ASP A 162 -23.07 -30.61 -16.99
N ASP A 163 -23.18 -30.17 -18.25
CA ASP A 163 -23.27 -31.06 -19.41
C ASP A 163 -21.90 -31.47 -19.99
N GLY A 164 -20.83 -30.85 -19.50
CA GLY A 164 -19.44 -31.12 -19.86
C GLY A 164 -19.02 -30.49 -21.19
N ASP A 165 -19.83 -29.58 -21.75
CA ASP A 165 -19.41 -28.62 -22.77
C ASP A 165 -19.36 -27.20 -22.19
N TYR A 166 -18.36 -26.42 -22.63
CA TYR A 166 -18.09 -25.07 -22.13
C TYR A 166 -18.34 -24.05 -23.24
N ASP A 167 -19.46 -24.20 -23.97
CA ASP A 167 -19.78 -23.40 -25.16
C ASP A 167 -20.99 -22.48 -25.02
N ASP A 168 -21.58 -22.38 -23.81
CA ASP A 168 -22.71 -21.51 -23.54
C ASP A 168 -22.30 -20.02 -23.50
N ILE A 169 -22.58 -19.31 -24.59
CA ILE A 169 -22.30 -17.87 -24.72
C ILE A 169 -23.46 -17.04 -24.14
N GLY A 170 -23.24 -16.36 -23.01
CA GLY A 170 -24.26 -15.51 -22.35
C GLY A 170 -23.80 -14.80 -21.07
N PHE A 171 -24.71 -14.06 -20.43
CA PHE A 171 -24.46 -13.49 -19.09
C PHE A 171 -24.61 -14.63 -18.06
N GLY A 172 -23.52 -14.99 -17.38
CA GLY A 172 -23.45 -16.21 -16.56
C GLY A 172 -23.31 -17.50 -17.37
N GLY A 173 -22.74 -17.43 -18.57
CA GLY A 173 -22.36 -18.60 -19.37
C GLY A 173 -21.08 -19.26 -18.86
N ASP A 174 -20.58 -20.24 -19.60
CA ASP A 174 -19.50 -21.09 -19.11
C ASP A 174 -18.15 -20.37 -19.08
N ILE A 175 -17.30 -20.81 -18.15
CA ILE A 175 -15.87 -20.52 -18.09
C ILE A 175 -15.17 -21.85 -18.32
N ALA A 176 -14.46 -21.96 -19.45
CA ALA A 176 -13.78 -23.18 -19.85
C ALA A 176 -12.49 -23.36 -19.02
N PRO A 177 -12.11 -24.60 -18.67
CA PRO A 177 -10.84 -24.84 -18.00
C PRO A 177 -9.67 -24.49 -18.89
N ASP A 178 -8.64 -23.94 -18.28
CA ASP A 178 -7.38 -23.57 -18.90
C ASP A 178 -6.19 -24.35 -18.31
N ASP A 179 -4.97 -23.96 -18.67
CA ASP A 179 -3.76 -24.65 -18.22
C ASP A 179 -3.50 -24.28 -16.76
N GLY A 180 -3.04 -25.24 -15.95
CA GLY A 180 -2.87 -25.08 -14.49
C GLY A 180 -4.09 -25.52 -13.69
N GLU A 181 -5.30 -25.20 -14.17
CA GLU A 181 -6.50 -25.29 -13.34
C GLU A 181 -6.85 -26.70 -12.79
N GLY A 182 -7.03 -26.75 -11.47
CA GLY A 182 -7.62 -27.85 -10.72
C GLY A 182 -6.72 -29.06 -10.52
N ASP A 183 -5.41 -28.89 -10.69
CA ASP A 183 -4.39 -29.88 -10.37
C ASP A 183 -3.89 -29.82 -8.90
N GLY A 184 -4.29 -28.78 -8.18
CA GLY A 184 -4.03 -28.53 -6.77
C GLY A 184 -2.64 -27.97 -6.48
N ILE A 185 -2.01 -27.34 -7.48
CA ILE A 185 -0.66 -26.79 -7.36
C ILE A 185 -0.66 -25.40 -8.01
N PRO A 186 -0.41 -24.32 -7.25
CA PRO A 186 -0.13 -23.01 -7.84
C PRO A 186 0.93 -23.12 -8.93
N GLY A 187 0.54 -22.74 -10.14
CA GLY A 187 1.35 -22.85 -11.35
C GLY A 187 1.87 -21.51 -11.86
N CYS A 188 2.86 -21.53 -12.76
CA CYS A 188 3.27 -20.32 -13.47
C CYS A 188 2.05 -19.63 -14.11
N ASN A 189 2.06 -18.29 -14.09
CA ASN A 189 1.03 -17.41 -14.67
C ASN A 189 -0.32 -17.41 -13.96
N GLU A 190 -0.50 -18.17 -12.89
CA GLU A 190 -1.65 -17.99 -12.02
C GLU A 190 -1.49 -16.69 -11.22
N PRO A 191 -2.59 -15.95 -10.95
CA PRO A 191 -2.53 -14.79 -10.08
C PRO A 191 -2.03 -15.19 -8.69
N GLU A 192 -1.26 -14.33 -8.02
CA GLU A 192 -0.92 -14.51 -6.59
C GLU A 192 -0.10 -15.79 -6.34
N VAL A 193 0.94 -16.02 -7.15
CA VAL A 193 1.94 -17.11 -6.94
C VAL A 193 3.33 -16.59 -6.53
N ASP A 194 3.61 -15.32 -6.80
CA ASP A 194 4.85 -14.64 -6.41
C ASP A 194 4.46 -13.24 -5.87
N GLU A 195 3.87 -13.22 -4.68
CA GLU A 195 3.29 -12.03 -4.04
C GLU A 195 4.33 -10.99 -3.63
N TYR A 196 3.82 -9.81 -3.28
CA TYR A 196 4.66 -8.69 -2.90
C TYR A 196 5.51 -9.00 -1.65
N ASP A 197 4.98 -9.72 -0.68
CA ASP A 197 5.66 -10.11 0.55
C ASP A 197 6.74 -11.19 0.35
N GLU A 198 6.63 -12.04 -0.67
CA GLU A 198 7.72 -12.93 -1.08
C GLU A 198 8.89 -12.15 -1.70
N ILE A 199 8.58 -11.16 -2.54
CA ILE A 199 9.58 -10.37 -3.26
C ILE A 199 10.29 -9.37 -2.31
N LEU A 200 9.56 -8.79 -1.36
CA LEU A 200 10.01 -7.71 -0.48
C LEU A 200 11.35 -8.01 0.26
N PRO A 201 11.52 -9.16 0.93
CA PRO A 201 12.77 -9.53 1.60
C PRO A 201 14.00 -9.48 0.70
N HIS A 202 13.83 -9.72 -0.60
CA HIS A 202 14.94 -9.77 -1.55
C HIS A 202 15.34 -8.38 -2.06
N ILE A 203 14.46 -7.40 -1.95
CA ILE A 203 14.69 -6.01 -2.37
C ILE A 203 15.45 -5.23 -1.28
N HIS A 204 15.16 -5.48 0.00
CA HIS A 204 15.76 -4.70 1.08
C HIS A 204 17.18 -5.15 1.39
N LEU A 205 18.10 -4.19 1.44
CA LEU A 205 19.46 -4.42 1.86
C LEU A 205 19.56 -4.38 3.39
N ASP A 206 19.93 -5.52 3.95
CA ASP A 206 19.99 -5.80 5.39
C ASP A 206 21.30 -5.28 6.04
N SER A 207 21.61 -5.86 7.20
CA SER A 207 22.64 -5.54 8.22
C SER A 207 24.08 -5.17 7.78
N PHE A 208 24.39 -5.15 6.48
CA PHE A 208 25.70 -4.81 5.95
C PHE A 208 25.94 -3.29 5.77
N CYS A 209 24.98 -2.44 6.11
CA CYS A 209 25.16 -0.98 6.12
C CYS A 209 25.20 -0.40 7.53
N THR A 210 25.89 0.74 7.67
CA THR A 210 25.87 1.55 8.87
C THR A 210 25.05 2.80 8.59
N VAL A 211 23.89 2.92 9.25
CA VAL A 211 22.93 4.01 9.03
C VAL A 211 22.87 4.93 10.25
N ARG A 212 22.95 6.23 10.01
CA ARG A 212 22.97 7.26 11.06
C ARG A 212 22.20 8.52 10.65
N ILE A 213 21.53 9.13 11.63
CA ILE A 213 21.06 10.51 11.54
C ILE A 213 21.72 11.32 12.65
N THR A 214 22.22 12.50 12.32
CA THR A 214 22.85 13.42 13.26
C THR A 214 22.12 14.75 13.29
N HIS A 215 22.12 15.38 14.46
CA HIS A 215 21.57 16.70 14.73
C HIS A 215 22.54 17.45 15.66
N GLU A 216 22.40 18.76 15.85
CA GLU A 216 23.26 19.52 16.77
C GLU A 216 23.23 18.99 18.22
N THR A 217 22.15 18.29 18.60
CA THR A 217 21.96 17.72 19.93
C THR A 217 22.61 16.35 20.12
N GLY A 218 22.96 15.63 19.05
CA GLY A 218 23.49 14.28 19.17
C GLY A 218 23.47 13.46 17.87
N THR A 219 23.59 12.15 18.04
CA THR A 219 23.58 11.17 16.95
C THR A 219 22.60 10.05 17.27
N CYS A 220 21.94 9.54 16.23
CA CYS A 220 21.11 8.35 16.28
C CYS A 220 21.64 7.30 15.32
N ASN A 221 21.98 6.14 15.86
CA ASN A 221 22.28 4.96 15.07
C ASN A 221 21.00 4.20 14.78
N PHE A 222 20.97 3.45 13.68
CA PHE A 222 19.82 2.68 13.25
C PHE A 222 20.16 1.20 13.24
N ILE A 223 19.14 0.37 13.46
CA ILE A 223 19.19 -1.09 13.36
C ILE A 223 18.15 -1.55 12.34
N PHE A 224 18.50 -2.56 11.56
CA PHE A 224 17.57 -3.19 10.64
C PHE A 224 16.60 -4.11 11.38
N LYS A 225 15.33 -4.09 10.98
CA LYS A 225 14.31 -5.06 11.38
C LYS A 225 13.51 -5.47 10.15
N GLU A 226 13.18 -6.75 10.06
CA GLU A 226 12.43 -7.35 8.95
C GLU A 226 10.96 -6.88 8.91
N ASP A 227 10.42 -6.43 10.03
CA ASP A 227 9.00 -6.08 10.25
C ASP A 227 8.79 -4.59 10.63
N ALA A 228 9.71 -3.70 10.24
CA ALA A 228 9.71 -2.31 10.72
C ALA A 228 8.75 -1.38 9.97
N GLY A 229 8.48 -1.63 8.69
CA GLY A 229 7.55 -0.87 7.87
C GLY A 229 6.24 -1.61 7.66
N ILE A 230 5.18 -0.90 7.26
CA ILE A 230 3.87 -1.48 6.93
C ILE A 230 3.34 -0.91 5.61
N ILE A 231 2.62 -1.75 4.87
CA ILE A 231 1.86 -1.43 3.65
C ILE A 231 0.45 -1.99 3.84
N PHE A 232 -0.55 -1.28 3.33
CA PHE A 232 -1.94 -1.74 3.29
C PHE A 232 -2.24 -2.22 1.86
N GLU A 233 -2.60 -3.48 1.72
CA GLU A 233 -2.92 -4.12 0.44
C GLU A 233 -4.44 -4.23 0.25
N GLY A 234 -4.90 -4.14 -1.00
CA GLY A 234 -6.33 -4.19 -1.36
C GLY A 234 -7.05 -2.85 -1.26
N THR A 235 -6.39 -1.79 -0.79
CA THR A 235 -7.00 -0.45 -0.64
C THR A 235 -7.18 0.30 -1.97
N GLU A 236 -6.51 -0.16 -3.02
CA GLU A 236 -6.55 0.36 -4.38
C GLU A 236 -7.83 -0.02 -5.16
N ASN A 237 -8.57 -1.02 -4.69
CA ASN A 237 -9.77 -1.52 -5.34
C ASN A 237 -11.05 -0.83 -4.81
N HIS A 238 -11.94 -0.41 -5.71
CA HIS A 238 -13.20 0.22 -5.32
C HIS A 238 -14.16 -0.80 -4.69
N GLY A 239 -14.64 -0.53 -3.47
CA GLY A 239 -15.69 -1.32 -2.81
C GLY A 239 -15.19 -2.51 -2.00
N VAL A 240 -13.90 -2.54 -1.66
CA VAL A 240 -13.30 -3.56 -0.78
C VAL A 240 -13.81 -3.40 0.65
N LYS A 241 -14.15 -4.53 1.30
CA LYS A 241 -14.57 -4.52 2.70
C LYS A 241 -13.38 -4.24 3.59
N ILE A 242 -13.60 -3.59 4.73
CA ILE A 242 -12.52 -3.23 5.66
C ILE A 242 -11.81 -4.50 6.16
N ASP A 243 -12.56 -5.58 6.35
CA ASP A 243 -12.06 -6.88 6.83
C ASP A 243 -11.12 -7.56 5.83
N ASP A 244 -11.23 -7.24 4.53
CA ASP A 244 -10.41 -7.83 3.46
C ASP A 244 -9.04 -7.13 3.33
N ILE A 245 -8.81 -6.01 4.04
CA ILE A 245 -7.57 -5.23 3.93
C ILE A 245 -6.45 -5.91 4.73
N ARG A 246 -5.45 -6.39 4.00
CA ARG A 246 -4.23 -7.02 4.54
C ARG A 246 -3.18 -5.97 4.90
N ILE A 247 -2.42 -6.23 5.96
CA ILE A 247 -1.27 -5.42 6.36
C ILE A 247 -0.02 -6.25 6.14
N VAL A 248 0.79 -5.85 5.17
CA VAL A 248 2.07 -6.47 4.87
C VAL A 248 3.17 -5.65 5.55
N SER A 249 4.01 -6.31 6.34
CA SER A 249 5.18 -5.67 6.93
C SER A 249 6.40 -5.80 6.04
N TYR A 250 7.32 -4.84 6.08
CA TYR A 250 8.55 -4.89 5.30
C TYR A 250 9.79 -4.46 6.08
N GLY A 251 10.95 -4.91 5.59
CA GLY A 251 12.25 -4.69 6.20
C GLY A 251 12.69 -3.22 6.13
N ALA A 252 13.04 -2.63 7.27
CA ALA A 252 13.55 -1.26 7.31
C ALA A 252 14.50 -1.01 8.48
N TRP A 253 15.27 0.06 8.34
CA TRP A 253 16.16 0.56 9.39
C TRP A 253 15.39 1.56 10.27
N ILE A 254 15.40 1.31 11.58
CA ILE A 254 14.74 2.17 12.57
C ILE A 254 15.73 2.65 13.65
N PRO A 255 15.44 3.76 14.36
CA PRO A 255 16.26 4.24 15.46
C PRO A 255 16.59 3.15 16.50
N ASP A 256 17.88 3.00 16.79
CA ASP A 256 18.33 2.15 17.89
C ASP A 256 18.02 2.83 19.22
N SER A 257 16.98 2.35 19.90
CA SER A 257 16.57 2.85 21.23
C SER A 257 17.70 2.86 22.27
N THR A 258 18.77 2.09 22.09
CA THR A 258 19.93 2.04 23.00
C THR A 258 21.04 3.01 22.60
N ASN A 259 20.98 3.57 21.39
CA ASN A 259 22.04 4.37 20.77
C ASN A 259 21.47 5.50 19.90
N CYS A 260 20.51 6.23 20.47
CA CYS A 260 19.84 7.36 19.85
C CYS A 260 19.69 8.51 20.84
N ASP A 261 20.49 9.57 20.64
CA ASP A 261 20.56 10.73 21.52
C ASP A 261 19.90 11.99 20.92
N ILE A 262 19.03 11.83 19.91
CA ILE A 262 18.33 12.93 19.26
C ILE A 262 16.83 12.75 19.36
N GLU A 263 16.13 13.87 19.45
CA GLU A 263 14.69 13.94 19.24
C GLU A 263 14.45 14.30 17.78
N PHE A 264 13.50 13.65 17.11
CA PHE A 264 13.14 13.86 15.71
C PHE A 264 12.07 14.95 15.51
N ASN A 265 11.77 15.71 16.56
CA ASN A 265 10.75 16.77 16.60
C ASN A 265 11.32 18.19 16.74
N GLN A 266 12.63 18.38 16.48
CA GLN A 266 13.23 19.72 16.47
C GLN A 266 12.92 20.39 15.14
N PHE A 267 11.84 21.17 15.10
CA PHE A 267 11.43 21.89 13.91
C PHE A 267 12.34 23.08 13.61
N ASP A 268 12.44 23.43 12.33
CA ASP A 268 13.24 24.54 11.80
C ASP A 268 14.76 24.40 12.02
N THR A 269 15.23 23.19 12.34
CA THR A 269 16.66 22.86 12.47
C THR A 269 17.08 21.83 11.42
N GLU A 270 18.39 21.80 11.11
CA GLU A 270 18.97 20.91 10.11
C GLU A 270 19.34 19.55 10.71
N TYR A 271 18.91 18.48 10.06
CA TYR A 271 19.36 17.11 10.31
C TYR A 271 20.27 16.66 9.18
N GLN A 272 21.17 15.73 9.47
CA GLN A 272 22.06 15.12 8.49
C GLN A 272 21.96 13.60 8.54
N PHE A 273 21.67 13.00 7.39
CA PHE A 273 21.73 11.56 7.16
C PHE A 273 23.12 11.13 6.70
N SER A 274 23.54 9.93 7.12
CA SER A 274 24.72 9.22 6.63
C SER A 274 24.44 7.71 6.54
N CYS A 275 24.87 7.10 5.44
CA CYS A 275 24.85 5.66 5.22
C CYS A 275 26.14 5.20 4.55
N GLU A 276 26.75 4.15 5.08
CA GLU A 276 27.93 3.52 4.48
C GLU A 276 27.74 2.00 4.48
N CYS A 277 27.75 1.39 3.30
CA CYS A 277 27.62 -0.06 3.14
C CYS A 277 28.98 -0.73 3.01
N SER A 278 29.12 -1.94 3.56
CA SER A 278 30.38 -2.68 3.51
C SER A 278 30.66 -3.29 2.12
N GLU A 279 31.91 -3.65 1.85
CA GLU A 279 32.27 -4.38 0.61
C GLU A 279 31.53 -5.73 0.48
N GLU A 280 31.18 -6.35 1.61
CA GLU A 280 30.44 -7.62 1.65
C GLU A 280 29.00 -7.48 1.12
N SER A 281 28.42 -6.27 1.16
CA SER A 281 27.08 -6.03 0.59
C SER A 281 27.08 -5.99 -0.95
N GLY A 282 28.25 -5.91 -1.58
CA GLY A 282 28.37 -5.63 -3.02
C GLY A 282 28.25 -4.16 -3.39
N TYR A 283 27.93 -3.28 -2.43
CA TYR A 283 27.70 -1.85 -2.64
C TYR A 283 28.70 -0.93 -1.94
N GLY A 284 29.77 -1.48 -1.35
CA GLY A 284 30.81 -0.69 -0.67
C GLY A 284 31.52 0.34 -1.56
N TYR A 285 31.47 0.16 -2.89
CA TYR A 285 32.06 1.08 -3.85
C TYR A 285 31.43 2.49 -3.85
N TYR A 286 30.22 2.66 -3.30
CA TYR A 286 29.60 3.98 -3.15
C TYR A 286 30.25 4.82 -2.04
N GLY A 287 30.91 4.20 -1.08
CA GLY A 287 31.44 4.89 0.11
C GLY A 287 30.34 5.49 0.99
N GLU A 288 30.67 6.53 1.75
CA GLU A 288 29.72 7.23 2.62
C GLU A 288 28.78 8.14 1.81
N ILE A 289 27.49 7.81 1.83
CA ILE A 289 26.40 8.60 1.25
C ILE A 289 25.83 9.52 2.33
N THR A 290 25.73 10.83 2.06
CA THR A 290 25.23 11.81 3.03
C THR A 290 24.21 12.77 2.42
N SER A 291 23.30 13.28 3.25
CA SER A 291 22.36 14.34 2.87
C SER A 291 21.94 15.17 4.09
N ARG A 292 21.35 16.34 3.83
CA ARG A 292 20.90 17.30 4.84
C ARG A 292 19.51 17.81 4.47
N ASP A 293 18.67 17.99 5.48
CA ASP A 293 17.39 18.66 5.30
C ASP A 293 16.95 19.39 6.57
N THR A 294 16.06 20.37 6.42
CA THR A 294 15.48 21.15 7.53
C THR A 294 14.02 20.78 7.72
N ILE A 295 13.69 20.27 8.91
CA ILE A 295 12.33 19.79 9.22
C ILE A 295 11.38 20.98 9.34
N ARG A 296 10.19 20.88 8.72
CA ARG A 296 9.13 21.89 8.80
C ARG A 296 8.09 21.55 9.83
N ARG A 297 7.43 22.58 10.36
CA ARG A 297 6.35 22.42 11.33
C ARG A 297 5.11 21.81 10.66
N PRO A 298 4.29 21.05 11.40
CA PRO A 298 3.05 20.50 10.88
C PRO A 298 1.97 21.59 10.74
N VAL A 299 0.84 21.22 10.13
CA VAL A 299 -0.35 22.09 10.06
C VAL A 299 -0.99 22.32 11.43
N ILE A 300 -1.86 23.32 11.52
CA ILE A 300 -2.73 23.62 12.66
C ILE A 300 -4.18 23.48 12.23
N PHE A 301 -4.91 22.53 12.82
CA PHE A 301 -6.39 22.49 12.71
C PHE A 301 -7.03 23.62 13.51
N TYR A 302 -8.01 24.31 12.94
CA TYR A 302 -8.75 25.38 13.61
C TYR A 302 -10.25 25.27 13.30
N SER A 303 -11.09 25.98 14.07
CA SER A 303 -12.53 26.03 13.84
C SER A 303 -12.85 27.09 12.79
N GLU A 304 -13.84 26.87 11.92
CA GLU A 304 -14.28 27.88 10.93
C GLU A 304 -14.61 29.23 11.58
N SER A 305 -15.14 29.23 12.82
CA SER A 305 -15.44 30.45 13.57
C SER A 305 -14.23 31.32 13.92
N ASP A 306 -13.04 30.73 13.92
CA ASP A 306 -11.78 31.39 14.32
C ASP A 306 -10.96 31.87 13.10
N GLU A 307 -11.48 31.73 11.87
CA GLU A 307 -10.72 31.97 10.65
C GLU A 307 -10.14 33.41 10.56
N GLU A 308 -10.91 34.42 10.95
CA GLU A 308 -10.46 35.82 10.91
C GLU A 308 -9.36 36.10 11.95
N GLU A 309 -9.45 35.49 13.13
CA GLU A 309 -8.43 35.53 14.16
C GLU A 309 -7.15 34.79 13.71
N VAL A 310 -7.29 33.64 13.06
CA VAL A 310 -6.18 32.88 12.46
C VAL A 310 -5.48 33.73 11.38
N LYS A 311 -6.22 34.37 10.48
CA LYS A 311 -5.65 35.32 9.50
C LYS A 311 -4.86 36.44 10.17
N SER A 312 -5.33 36.93 11.32
CA SER A 312 -4.67 38.00 12.06
C SER A 312 -3.27 37.61 12.58
N CYS A 313 -2.97 36.31 12.72
CA CYS A 313 -1.65 35.82 13.12
C CYS A 313 -0.52 36.25 12.17
N ALA A 314 -0.82 36.55 10.91
CA ALA A 314 0.17 37.07 9.95
C ALA A 314 0.85 38.38 10.42
N ASN A 315 0.20 39.11 11.33
CA ASN A 315 0.71 40.35 11.90
C ASN A 315 1.53 40.16 13.19
N GLN A 316 1.60 38.93 13.72
CA GLN A 316 2.34 38.65 14.95
C GLN A 316 3.83 38.40 14.68
N PRO A 317 4.72 38.71 15.65
CA PRO A 317 6.14 38.38 15.53
C PRO A 317 6.40 36.86 15.55
N ASP A 318 5.65 36.13 16.37
CA ASP A 318 5.66 34.67 16.43
C ASP A 318 4.37 34.16 15.78
N ILE A 319 4.44 33.96 14.46
CA ILE A 319 3.29 33.58 13.64
C ILE A 319 2.82 32.19 14.03
N TYR A 320 3.74 31.23 14.11
CA TYR A 320 3.39 29.85 14.43
C TYR A 320 2.87 29.71 15.86
N GLY A 321 3.50 30.37 16.84
CA GLY A 321 2.99 30.38 18.22
C GLY A 321 1.59 31.01 18.34
N CYS A 322 1.26 31.98 17.49
CA CYS A 322 -0.10 32.51 17.36
C CYS A 322 -1.06 31.46 16.78
N LEU A 323 -0.70 30.82 15.66
CA LEU A 323 -1.51 29.75 15.05
C LEU A 323 -1.76 28.61 16.05
N GLU A 324 -0.73 28.16 16.76
CA GLU A 324 -0.80 27.07 17.74
C GLU A 324 -1.88 27.33 18.82
N SER A 325 -2.14 28.59 19.17
CA SER A 325 -3.17 28.92 20.17
C SER A 325 -4.61 28.62 19.70
N PHE A 326 -4.81 28.43 18.39
CA PHE A 326 -6.08 28.03 17.78
C PHE A 326 -6.14 26.53 17.47
N HIS A 327 -5.10 25.78 17.81
CA HIS A 327 -5.09 24.36 17.49
C HIS A 327 -6.23 23.62 18.18
N ASN A 328 -7.16 23.09 17.38
CA ASN A 328 -8.29 22.32 17.88
C ASN A 328 -8.00 20.82 17.79
N THR A 329 -7.97 20.15 18.94
CA THR A 329 -7.77 18.70 19.07
C THR A 329 -9.07 17.91 19.20
N ASP A 330 -10.23 18.59 19.29
CA ASP A 330 -11.51 17.93 19.49
C ASP A 330 -11.91 17.09 18.27
N SER A 331 -12.61 15.97 18.48
CA SER A 331 -13.21 15.23 17.38
C SER A 331 -14.33 16.04 16.74
N LEU A 332 -14.41 16.00 15.41
CA LEU A 332 -15.50 16.61 14.65
C LEU A 332 -16.65 15.61 14.50
N TYR A 333 -17.86 16.13 14.34
CA TYR A 333 -19.05 15.33 14.09
C TYR A 333 -19.75 15.91 12.87
N PHE A 334 -19.94 15.10 11.85
CA PHE A 334 -20.63 15.49 10.63
C PHE A 334 -21.94 14.71 10.51
N GLU A 335 -22.99 15.39 10.10
CA GLU A 335 -24.24 14.70 9.77
C GLU A 335 -24.04 13.90 8.48
N GLU A 336 -24.63 12.71 8.43
CA GLU A 336 -24.58 11.87 7.24
C GLU A 336 -25.08 12.63 6.00
N ASN A 337 -24.29 12.61 4.93
CA ASN A 337 -24.49 13.36 3.68
C ASN A 337 -24.42 14.89 3.81
N ASP A 338 -23.77 15.45 4.85
CA ASP A 338 -23.55 16.91 4.94
C ASP A 338 -22.61 17.40 3.83
N PRO A 339 -23.10 18.17 2.83
CA PRO A 339 -22.28 18.64 1.72
C PRO A 339 -21.33 19.79 2.13
N SER A 340 -21.44 20.27 3.38
CA SER A 340 -20.61 21.35 3.94
C SER A 340 -19.53 20.84 4.90
N ALA A 341 -19.44 19.53 5.12
CA ALA A 341 -18.45 18.91 5.99
C ALA A 341 -17.02 19.23 5.53
N LYS A 342 -16.28 19.93 6.39
CA LYS A 342 -14.92 20.40 6.10
C LYS A 342 -14.02 20.34 7.32
N ILE A 343 -12.74 20.09 7.08
CA ILE A 343 -11.69 20.18 8.08
C ILE A 343 -10.77 21.34 7.70
N TYR A 344 -10.75 22.39 8.52
CA TYR A 344 -9.94 23.58 8.26
C TYR A 344 -8.55 23.46 8.89
N TYR A 345 -7.50 23.78 8.12
CA TYR A 345 -6.13 23.78 8.60
C TYR A 345 -5.30 24.93 8.03
N ALA A 346 -4.30 25.35 8.81
CA ALA A 346 -3.39 26.43 8.48
C ALA A 346 -1.94 25.98 8.62
N SER A 347 -1.06 26.56 7.82
CA SER A 347 0.40 26.34 7.92
C SER A 347 1.15 27.66 7.73
N LEU A 348 2.45 27.62 7.98
CA LEU A 348 3.34 28.69 7.55
C LEU A 348 3.52 28.67 6.03
N PHE A 349 3.81 29.83 5.45
CA PHE A 349 3.95 29.99 3.99
C PHE A 349 5.10 29.17 3.37
N GLU A 350 6.06 28.71 4.15
CA GLU A 350 7.08 27.76 3.71
C GLU A 350 6.57 26.32 3.51
N SER A 351 5.34 26.01 3.93
CA SER A 351 4.74 24.67 3.86
C SER A 351 3.36 24.74 3.20
N ILE A 352 3.35 25.00 1.89
CA ILE A 352 2.12 25.20 1.09
C ILE A 352 1.67 23.96 0.32
N LYS A 353 2.40 22.85 0.44
CA LYS A 353 2.04 21.57 -0.16
C LYS A 353 1.84 20.53 0.92
N TYR A 354 0.88 19.64 0.69
CA TYR A 354 0.41 18.69 1.67
C TYR A 354 0.17 17.34 1.03
N GLN A 355 0.28 16.30 1.84
CA GLN A 355 -0.40 15.03 1.58
C GLN A 355 -1.51 14.92 2.62
N THR A 356 -2.73 14.70 2.16
CA THR A 356 -3.87 14.42 3.03
C THR A 356 -4.15 12.93 2.97
N VAL A 357 -4.34 12.29 4.12
CA VAL A 357 -4.58 10.85 4.21
C VAL A 357 -5.74 10.58 5.15
N GLN A 358 -6.78 9.96 4.62
CA GLN A 358 -7.93 9.48 5.34
C GLN A 358 -7.74 8.02 5.75
N TYR A 359 -8.12 7.72 6.99
CA TYR A 359 -8.19 6.37 7.52
C TYR A 359 -9.58 6.10 8.08
N ILE A 360 -10.00 4.84 7.96
CA ILE A 360 -11.23 4.32 8.54
C ILE A 360 -10.87 3.56 9.83
N TYR A 361 -11.67 3.71 10.87
CA TYR A 361 -11.50 2.91 12.08
C TYR A 361 -12.22 1.57 11.93
N ASP A 362 -11.44 0.50 11.94
CA ASP A 362 -11.87 -0.88 12.02
C ASP A 362 -12.08 -1.23 13.50
N GLU A 363 -13.34 -1.28 13.93
CA GLU A 363 -13.70 -1.51 15.33
C GLU A 363 -13.51 -2.99 15.73
N SER A 364 -13.60 -3.93 14.77
CA SER A 364 -13.40 -5.35 14.99
C SER A 364 -11.96 -5.68 15.38
N ASN A 365 -11.00 -5.02 14.73
CA ASN A 365 -9.56 -5.24 14.94
C ASN A 365 -8.87 -4.11 15.74
N ASP A 366 -9.63 -3.12 16.24
CA ASP A 366 -9.12 -1.94 16.98
C ASP A 366 -7.96 -1.23 16.25
N ARG A 367 -8.13 -0.97 14.96
CA ARG A 367 -7.08 -0.39 14.10
C ARG A 367 -7.61 0.72 13.18
N TYR A 368 -6.70 1.56 12.69
CA TYR A 368 -7.01 2.50 11.61
C TYR A 368 -6.42 1.98 10.31
N VAL A 369 -7.27 1.83 9.30
CA VAL A 369 -6.90 1.29 8.00
C VAL A 369 -6.84 2.43 6.98
N TYR A 370 -5.80 2.44 6.15
CA TYR A 370 -5.68 3.41 5.07
C TYR A 370 -6.86 3.27 4.12
N TYR A 371 -7.47 4.38 3.74
CA TYR A 371 -8.60 4.38 2.80
C TYR A 371 -8.29 5.19 1.55
N HIS A 372 -7.85 6.43 1.75
CA HIS A 372 -7.61 7.34 0.64
C HIS A 372 -6.56 8.38 1.01
N GLY A 373 -5.74 8.79 0.06
CA GLY A 373 -4.90 9.96 0.22
C GLY A 373 -4.64 10.66 -1.10
N HIS A 374 -4.41 11.97 -1.03
CA HIS A 374 -4.09 12.75 -2.21
C HIS A 374 -3.13 13.91 -1.91
N PRO A 375 -2.35 14.33 -2.91
CA PRO A 375 -1.61 15.57 -2.83
C PRO A 375 -2.58 16.75 -2.78
N ASP A 376 -2.21 17.78 -2.02
CA ASP A 376 -2.93 19.04 -1.94
C ASP A 376 -1.94 20.21 -1.85
N GLY A 377 -2.39 21.43 -2.15
CA GLY A 377 -1.54 22.60 -2.06
C GLY A 377 -2.26 23.92 -2.23
N GLY A 378 -1.82 24.90 -1.44
CA GLY A 378 -2.32 26.28 -1.52
C GLY A 378 -1.84 26.97 -2.78
N THR A 379 -2.71 27.80 -3.36
CA THR A 379 -2.36 28.63 -4.53
C THR A 379 -2.79 30.07 -4.31
N ASP A 380 -2.07 31.01 -4.95
CA ASP A 380 -2.47 32.43 -5.00
C ASP A 380 -3.89 32.59 -5.58
N SER A 381 -4.24 31.77 -6.57
CA SER A 381 -5.55 31.81 -7.24
C SER A 381 -6.72 31.33 -6.39
N GLY A 382 -6.45 30.61 -5.31
CA GLY A 382 -7.49 30.16 -4.37
C GLY A 382 -7.69 31.08 -3.17
N ASP A 383 -7.01 32.24 -3.13
CA ASP A 383 -7.01 33.17 -1.99
C ASP A 383 -6.51 32.53 -0.67
N ASN A 384 -5.68 31.47 -0.77
CA ASN A 384 -5.19 30.70 0.37
C ASN A 384 -4.11 31.44 1.18
N PHE A 385 -3.45 32.44 0.59
CA PHE A 385 -2.27 33.07 1.19
C PHE A 385 -2.59 34.37 1.90
N ILE A 386 -2.18 34.47 3.16
CA ILE A 386 -2.35 35.67 3.98
C ILE A 386 -0.98 36.32 4.15
N ASP A 387 -0.81 37.49 3.52
CA ASP A 387 0.43 38.30 3.53
C ASP A 387 1.72 37.53 3.18
N ASN A 388 1.62 36.44 2.41
CA ASN A 388 2.73 35.50 2.12
C ASN A 388 3.42 34.97 3.39
N LYS A 389 2.63 34.76 4.45
CA LYS A 389 3.09 34.31 5.77
C LYS A 389 2.34 33.09 6.30
N ILE A 390 1.06 32.98 5.96
CA ILE A 390 0.19 31.86 6.34
C ILE A 390 -0.46 31.32 5.07
N CYS A 391 -0.62 30.00 5.02
CA CYS A 391 -1.47 29.33 4.04
C CYS A 391 -2.67 28.72 4.77
N LEU A 392 -3.88 29.06 4.31
CA LEU A 392 -5.13 28.48 4.77
C LEU A 392 -5.63 27.47 3.76
N MET A 393 -6.08 26.33 4.26
CA MET A 393 -6.62 25.23 3.48
C MET A 393 -7.83 24.63 4.19
N PHE A 394 -8.57 23.80 3.46
CA PHE A 394 -9.57 22.92 4.03
C PHE A 394 -9.62 21.62 3.24
N GLU A 395 -9.93 20.53 3.93
CA GLU A 395 -10.25 19.23 3.34
C GLU A 395 -11.77 19.10 3.24
N ILE A 396 -12.29 18.60 2.11
CA ILE A 396 -13.71 18.32 1.95
C ILE A 396 -13.95 16.89 2.44
N VAL A 397 -14.85 16.73 3.41
CA VAL A 397 -15.16 15.41 3.95
C VAL A 397 -16.36 14.83 3.23
N VAL A 398 -16.20 13.63 2.69
CA VAL A 398 -17.34 12.80 2.28
C VAL A 398 -17.96 12.23 3.56
N ALA A 399 -18.99 12.90 4.09
CA ALA A 399 -19.64 12.54 5.35
C ALA A 399 -20.60 11.35 5.18
N GLU A 400 -20.09 10.21 4.73
CA GLU A 400 -20.84 8.97 4.53
C GLU A 400 -20.20 7.86 5.37
N LYS A 401 -21.01 6.91 5.85
CA LYS A 401 -20.49 5.70 6.51
C LYS A 401 -19.89 4.75 5.48
N TYR A 402 -18.87 3.99 5.86
CA TYR A 402 -18.21 3.02 4.99
C TYR A 402 -18.18 1.66 5.67
N ASP A 403 -18.78 0.64 5.06
CA ASP A 403 -18.78 -0.74 5.59
C ASP A 403 -19.13 -0.81 7.09
N GLU A 404 -20.27 -0.20 7.45
CA GLU A 404 -20.75 0.02 8.82
C GLU A 404 -19.90 0.95 9.72
N ALA A 405 -18.65 1.23 9.35
CA ALA A 405 -17.77 2.14 10.06
C ALA A 405 -18.22 3.60 9.92
N ASN A 406 -18.21 4.31 11.05
CA ASN A 406 -18.61 5.71 11.14
C ASN A 406 -17.54 6.61 11.78
N LYS A 407 -16.40 6.06 12.20
CA LYS A 407 -15.28 6.77 12.83
C LYS A 407 -14.10 6.81 11.87
N PHE A 408 -13.50 7.97 11.75
CA PHE A 408 -12.44 8.24 10.77
C PHE A 408 -11.38 9.16 11.35
N LYS A 409 -10.23 9.23 10.67
CA LYS A 409 -9.25 10.29 10.91
C LYS A 409 -8.65 10.78 9.60
N TYR A 410 -8.22 12.04 9.60
CA TYR A 410 -7.32 12.61 8.60
C TYR A 410 -5.96 12.89 9.21
N ASP A 411 -4.90 12.44 8.56
CA ASP A 411 -3.54 12.91 8.79
C ASP A 411 -3.17 13.90 7.66
N ILE A 412 -2.80 15.12 8.03
CA ILE A 412 -2.35 16.15 7.09
C ILE A 412 -0.86 16.36 7.29
N PHE A 413 -0.09 16.05 6.25
CA PHE A 413 1.37 16.08 6.26
C PHE A 413 1.88 17.36 5.59
N THR A 414 2.84 18.03 6.21
CA THR A 414 3.75 18.99 5.56
C THR A 414 5.10 18.33 5.32
N PHE A 415 5.86 18.89 4.39
CA PHE A 415 7.13 18.33 3.96
C PHE A 415 8.31 19.22 4.32
N SER A 416 9.46 18.60 4.60
CA SER A 416 10.74 19.30 4.51
C SER A 416 11.07 19.64 3.04
N PRO A 417 11.87 20.68 2.76
CA PRO A 417 12.18 21.08 1.39
C PRO A 417 12.80 19.97 0.53
N GLY A 418 13.68 19.14 1.08
CA GLY A 418 14.29 18.02 0.36
C GLY A 418 13.25 16.97 -0.02
N TYR A 419 12.44 16.54 0.95
CA TYR A 419 11.42 15.51 0.71
C TYR A 419 10.25 16.01 -0.15
N GLU A 420 9.86 17.29 -0.04
CA GLU A 420 8.83 17.88 -0.91
C GLU A 420 9.22 17.77 -2.39
N ASN A 421 10.48 18.03 -2.71
CA ASN A 421 10.96 17.96 -4.08
C ASN A 421 10.96 16.54 -4.61
N TYR A 422 11.32 15.58 -3.77
CA TYR A 422 11.17 14.17 -4.09
C TYR A 422 9.70 13.85 -4.36
N TYR A 423 8.84 14.02 -3.35
CA TYR A 423 7.43 13.63 -3.40
C TYR A 423 6.64 14.22 -4.59
N PHE A 424 6.80 15.50 -4.89
CA PHE A 424 6.00 16.18 -5.92
C PHE A 424 6.65 16.26 -7.30
N PHE A 425 7.97 16.15 -7.39
CA PHE A 425 8.71 16.42 -8.63
C PHE A 425 9.61 15.27 -9.08
N SER A 426 9.70 14.17 -8.31
CA SER A 426 10.27 12.92 -8.80
C SER A 426 9.26 12.21 -9.70
N ILE A 427 8.99 12.79 -10.88
CA ILE A 427 8.41 12.04 -12.00
C ILE A 427 9.51 11.10 -12.48
N LEU A 428 9.72 10.01 -11.75
CA LEU A 428 10.57 8.90 -12.13
C LEU A 428 9.72 7.98 -12.99
N ASP A 429 9.57 8.35 -14.25
CA ASP A 429 9.11 7.40 -15.25
C ASP A 429 10.09 6.22 -15.23
N LEU A 430 9.62 5.03 -14.84
CA LEU A 430 10.41 3.79 -14.75
C LEU A 430 11.14 3.46 -16.07
N SER A 431 10.68 4.02 -17.19
CA SER A 431 11.33 3.86 -18.50
C SER A 431 12.51 4.81 -18.75
N ASP A 432 12.85 5.71 -17.82
CA ASP A 432 13.96 6.64 -17.94
C ASP A 432 15.17 6.22 -17.08
N PRO A 433 16.14 5.45 -17.62
CA PRO A 433 17.31 4.97 -16.88
C PRO A 433 18.29 6.09 -16.46
N GLU A 434 18.17 7.30 -17.01
CA GLU A 434 18.97 8.46 -16.59
C GLU A 434 18.37 9.15 -15.36
N ARG A 435 17.03 9.07 -15.17
CA ARG A 435 16.31 9.74 -14.08
C ARG A 435 15.89 8.81 -12.94
N THR A 436 15.61 7.53 -13.22
CA THR A 436 15.09 6.53 -12.25
C THR A 436 16.00 6.21 -11.08
N ASN A 437 17.25 6.68 -11.12
CA ASN A 437 18.08 6.88 -9.94
C ASN A 437 18.63 8.30 -10.03
N LEU A 438 18.38 9.15 -9.02
CA LEU A 438 19.04 10.45 -8.94
C LEU A 438 20.55 10.21 -8.99
N ARG A 439 21.27 10.75 -9.97
CA ARG A 439 22.71 10.54 -10.13
C ARG A 439 23.51 11.80 -9.80
N ASP A 440 24.70 11.70 -9.20
CA ASP A 440 25.61 12.85 -9.08
C ASP A 440 26.10 13.29 -10.47
N GLN A 441 26.86 14.39 -10.48
CA GLN A 441 27.63 14.85 -11.63
C GLN A 441 28.59 13.81 -12.25
N ASN A 442 28.80 12.66 -11.61
CA ASN A 442 29.66 11.58 -12.10
C ASN A 442 28.86 10.36 -12.59
N GLY A 443 27.52 10.39 -12.53
CA GLY A 443 26.65 9.30 -12.96
C GLY A 443 26.41 8.20 -11.90
N ASN A 444 26.88 8.39 -10.67
CA ASN A 444 26.64 7.45 -9.58
C ASN A 444 25.24 7.68 -9.01
N PRO A 445 24.45 6.64 -8.68
CA PRO A 445 23.26 6.78 -7.85
C PRO A 445 23.55 7.54 -6.54
N VAL A 446 22.78 8.59 -6.30
CA VAL A 446 22.89 9.56 -5.21
C VAL A 446 21.51 9.74 -4.66
N MET A 447 21.10 8.79 -3.82
CA MET A 447 19.98 8.90 -2.89
C MET A 447 18.59 9.08 -3.52
N GLY A 448 17.61 8.29 -3.08
CA GLY A 448 16.21 8.52 -3.43
C GLY A 448 15.69 9.79 -2.74
N ALA A 449 15.68 9.79 -1.40
CA ALA A 449 15.23 10.93 -0.60
C ALA A 449 15.84 10.95 0.80
N PHE A 450 16.08 12.16 1.34
CA PHE A 450 16.21 12.39 2.78
C PHE A 450 15.40 13.62 3.16
N GLY A 451 14.55 13.49 4.18
CA GLY A 451 13.83 14.60 4.75
C GLY A 451 12.76 14.16 5.74
N ALA A 452 11.68 14.91 5.86
CA ALA A 452 10.66 14.71 6.88
C ALA A 452 9.25 14.93 6.36
N MET A 453 8.30 14.18 6.94
CA MET A 453 6.87 14.42 6.83
C MET A 453 6.31 14.72 8.22
N SER A 454 5.98 15.98 8.46
CA SER A 454 5.42 16.44 9.74
C SER A 454 3.90 16.44 9.67
N SER A 455 3.23 15.75 10.59
CA SER A 455 1.77 15.63 10.55
C SER A 455 1.07 16.13 11.81
N ARG A 456 -0.23 16.39 11.64
CA ARG A 456 -1.23 16.30 12.72
C ARG A 456 -2.41 15.47 12.26
N THR A 457 -3.07 14.86 13.25
CA THR A 457 -4.26 14.04 13.07
C THR A 457 -5.50 14.80 13.49
N LYS A 458 -6.58 14.67 12.71
CA LYS A 458 -7.92 15.13 13.08
C LYS A 458 -8.90 13.97 13.02
N TYR A 459 -9.57 13.69 14.12
CA TYR A 459 -10.59 12.66 14.20
C TYR A 459 -11.96 13.23 13.87
N PHE A 460 -12.79 12.44 13.20
CA PHE A 460 -14.19 12.78 12.98
C PHE A 460 -15.09 11.56 13.00
N GLU A 461 -16.37 11.78 13.28
CA GLU A 461 -17.42 10.76 13.28
C GLU A 461 -18.59 11.21 12.41
N VAL A 462 -19.12 10.30 11.60
CA VAL A 462 -20.35 10.49 10.84
C VAL A 462 -21.51 9.99 11.69
N ILE A 463 -22.46 10.89 11.98
CA ILE A 463 -23.60 10.60 12.85
C ILE A 463 -24.92 10.71 12.07
N ASP A 464 -25.86 9.81 12.39
CA ASP A 464 -27.23 9.92 11.90
C ASP A 464 -27.87 11.11 12.60
N THR A 465 -28.13 12.20 11.86
CA THR A 465 -28.78 13.49 12.26
C THR A 465 -28.78 13.80 13.76
N LEU A 466 -28.18 14.93 14.16
CA LEU A 466 -28.16 15.40 15.55
C LEU A 466 -29.52 15.19 16.23
N GLN A 467 -29.65 14.14 17.06
CA GLN A 467 -30.71 14.10 18.05
C GLN A 467 -30.39 15.26 18.98
N SER A 468 -31.06 16.39 18.73
CA SER A 468 -30.94 17.64 19.47
C SER A 468 -30.71 17.38 20.96
N GLN A 469 -29.54 17.75 21.47
CA GLN A 469 -29.33 17.90 22.91
C GLN A 469 -30.28 18.95 23.49
#